data_AF-A0A1Y4ELN1-F1
#
_entry.id   AF-A0A1Y4ELN1-F1
#
_cell.length_a   1.000
_cell.length_b   1.000
_cell.length_c   1.000
_cell.angle_alpha   90.00
_cell.angle_beta   90.00
_cell.angle_gamma   90.00
#
_symmetry.space_group_name_H-M   'P 1'
#
loop_
_entity.id
_entity.type
_entity.pdbx_description
1 polymer ?
#
loop_
_entity_poly.entity_id
_entity_poly.type
_entity_poly.pdbx_seq_one_letter_code
_entity_poly.pdbx_strand_id
1 'polypeptide(L)'
;MKDKVTRDLLRMCQNFRRLRRERGISLEELSKNTLVEESLLQCLEADDVPDAFDVEQFCRMCEYFQIRPSEAFQEPKEANSDRNG
;
A
#
# COMPACT_ATOMS: atom_id res chain seq x y z
N MET A 1 10.13 17.46 10.42
CA MET A 1 8.73 17.33 9.94
C MET A 1 8.68 16.71 8.55
N LYS A 2 9.48 17.20 7.59
CA LYS A 2 9.71 16.54 6.28
C LYS A 2 10.09 15.06 6.42
N ASP A 3 11.02 14.73 7.31
CA ASP A 3 11.47 13.34 7.53
C ASP A 3 10.37 12.41 8.05
N LYS A 4 9.36 12.94 8.75
CA LYS A 4 8.24 12.13 9.24
C LYS A 4 7.27 11.81 8.10
N VAL A 5 6.91 12.83 7.31
CA VAL A 5 6.02 12.66 6.14
C VAL A 5 6.63 11.69 5.13
N THR A 6 7.92 11.83 4.83
CA THR A 6 8.62 10.89 3.94
C THR A 6 8.59 9.46 4.49
N ARG A 7 8.83 9.26 5.79
CA ARG A 7 8.73 7.91 6.38
C ARG A 7 7.32 7.32 6.34
N ASP A 8 6.30 8.13 6.59
CA ASP A 8 4.92 7.65 6.59
C ASP A 8 4.48 7.27 5.16
N LEU A 9 4.84 8.05 4.15
CA LEU A 9 4.60 7.71 2.73
C LEU A 9 5.35 6.46 2.29
N LEU A 10 6.61 6.29 2.71
CA LEU A 10 7.37 5.05 2.45
C LEU A 10 6.68 3.83 3.05
N ARG A 11 6.18 3.93 4.29
CA ARG A 11 5.43 2.84 4.93
C ARG A 11 4.16 2.51 4.16
N MET A 12 3.44 3.51 3.68
CA MET A 12 2.26 3.32 2.83
C MET A 12 2.59 2.51 1.57
N CYS A 13 3.63 2.90 0.83
CA CYS A 13 4.09 2.19 -0.36
C CYS A 13 4.44 0.73 -0.05
N GLN A 14 5.23 0.50 1.00
CA GLN A 14 5.64 -0.83 1.44
C GLN A 14 4.46 -1.70 1.86
N ASN A 15 3.47 -1.12 2.55
CA ASN A 15 2.29 -1.84 2.99
C ASN A 15 1.38 -2.24 1.82
N PHE A 16 1.14 -1.35 0.85
CA PHE A 16 0.36 -1.71 -0.34
C PHE A 16 1.07 -2.78 -1.17
N ARG A 17 2.40 -2.65 -1.35
CA ARG A 17 3.22 -3.68 -1.99
C ARG A 17 3.11 -5.03 -1.29
N ARG A 18 3.21 -5.03 0.04
CA ARG A 18 3.07 -6.25 0.87
C ARG A 18 1.68 -6.87 0.69
N LEU A 19 0.62 -6.09 0.86
CA LEU A 19 -0.77 -6.57 0.74
C LEU A 19 -1.06 -7.16 -0.64
N ARG A 20 -0.56 -6.54 -1.70
CA ARG A 20 -0.66 -7.08 -3.07
C ARG A 20 0.03 -8.43 -3.19
N ARG A 21 1.26 -8.55 -2.68
CA ARG A 21 2.04 -9.79 -2.72
C ARG A 21 1.42 -10.91 -1.89
N GLU A 22 0.87 -10.59 -0.72
CA GLU A 22 0.14 -11.54 0.15
C GLU A 22 -1.11 -12.09 -0.54
N ARG A 23 -1.80 -11.26 -1.34
CA ARG A 23 -2.93 -11.70 -2.17
C ARG A 23 -2.52 -12.40 -3.47
N GLY A 24 -1.25 -12.33 -3.86
CA GLY A 24 -0.73 -12.97 -5.07
C GLY A 24 -1.23 -12.37 -6.40
N ILE A 25 -1.73 -11.13 -6.40
CA ILE A 25 -2.32 -10.48 -7.58
C ILE A 25 -1.30 -9.64 -8.37
N SER A 26 -1.51 -9.49 -9.67
CA SER A 26 -0.70 -8.62 -10.53
C SER A 26 -1.05 -7.13 -10.34
N LEU A 27 -0.20 -6.22 -10.84
CA LEU A 27 -0.52 -4.79 -10.85
C LEU A 27 -1.65 -4.47 -11.83
N GLU A 28 -1.71 -5.17 -12.96
CA GLU A 28 -2.82 -5.07 -13.91
C GLU A 28 -4.16 -5.44 -13.25
N GLU A 29 -4.19 -6.52 -12.47
CA GLU A 29 -5.39 -6.94 -11.74
C GLU A 29 -5.75 -5.93 -10.64
N LEU A 30 -4.77 -5.44 -9.89
CA LEU A 30 -5.01 -4.40 -8.88
C LEU A 30 -5.55 -3.11 -9.51
N SER A 31 -5.00 -2.69 -10.65
CA SER A 31 -5.45 -1.54 -11.44
C SER A 31 -6.91 -1.68 -11.85
N LYS A 32 -7.29 -2.83 -12.43
CA LYS A 32 -8.68 -3.10 -12.83
C LYS A 32 -9.67 -3.05 -11.67
N ASN A 33 -9.28 -3.53 -10.50
CA ASN A 33 -10.16 -3.60 -9.34
C ASN A 33 -10.25 -2.28 -8.55
N THR A 34 -9.19 -1.47 -8.55
CA THR A 34 -9.12 -0.20 -7.80
C THR A 34 -9.36 1.02 -8.67
N LEU A 35 -9.36 0.86 -9.99
CA LEU A 35 -9.37 1.95 -10.97
C LEU A 35 -8.21 2.94 -10.77
N VAL A 36 -7.11 2.49 -10.17
CA VAL A 36 -5.84 3.23 -10.08
C VAL A 36 -4.96 2.81 -11.24
N GLU A 37 -4.42 3.77 -11.98
CA GLU A 37 -3.58 3.46 -13.14
C GLU A 37 -2.38 2.58 -12.76
N GLU A 38 -2.06 1.61 -13.61
CA GLU A 38 -0.97 0.67 -13.35
C GLU A 38 0.38 1.37 -13.22
N SER A 39 0.60 2.46 -13.97
CA SER A 39 1.80 3.31 -13.87
C SER A 39 1.98 3.89 -12.46
N LEU A 40 0.90 4.34 -11.83
CA LEU A 40 0.94 4.85 -10.45
C LEU A 40 1.24 3.73 -9.47
N LEU A 41 0.63 2.56 -9.65
CA LEU A 41 0.90 1.39 -8.82
C LEU A 41 2.36 0.92 -8.94
N GLN A 42 2.96 1.01 -10.13
CA GLN A 42 4.39 0.74 -10.36
C GLN A 42 5.29 1.72 -9.59
N CYS A 43 4.94 3.01 -9.54
CA CYS A 43 5.66 3.99 -8.70
C CYS A 43 5.57 3.63 -7.21
N LEU A 44 4.38 3.27 -6.71
CA LEU A 44 4.21 2.84 -5.32
C LEU A 44 5.02 1.55 -5.02
N GLU A 45 5.14 0.63 -5.99
CA GLU A 45 6.02 -0.54 -5.91
C GLU A 45 7.52 -0.20 -5.94
N ALA A 46 7.89 1.03 -6.29
CA ALA A 46 9.24 1.55 -6.27
C ALA A 46 9.52 2.52 -5.10
N ASP A 47 8.62 2.56 -4.10
CA ASP A 47 8.71 3.46 -2.95
C ASP A 47 8.60 4.95 -3.30
N ASP A 48 7.93 5.25 -4.43
CA ASP A 48 7.68 6.59 -4.92
C ASP A 48 6.17 6.89 -4.91
N VAL A 49 5.79 8.09 -4.46
CA VAL A 49 4.39 8.55 -4.44
C VAL A 49 4.25 9.69 -5.44
N PRO A 50 3.72 9.43 -6.65
CA PRO A 50 3.57 10.46 -7.67
C PRO A 50 2.59 11.56 -7.22
N ASP A 51 2.78 12.78 -7.69
CA ASP A 51 1.84 13.90 -7.44
C ASP A 51 0.42 13.60 -7.97
N ALA A 52 0.31 12.73 -8.97
CA ALA A 52 -0.96 12.27 -9.54
C ALA A 52 -1.67 11.23 -8.67
N PHE A 53 -1.01 10.68 -7.64
CA PHE A 53 -1.62 9.76 -6.69
C PHE A 53 -2.36 10.51 -5.60
N ASP A 54 -3.68 10.65 -5.76
CA ASP A 54 -4.51 11.47 -4.88
C ASP A 54 -5.20 10.69 -3.76
N VAL A 55 -5.96 11.42 -2.93
CA VAL A 55 -6.68 10.85 -1.78
C VAL A 55 -7.79 9.90 -2.21
N GLU A 56 -8.41 10.11 -3.38
CA GLU A 56 -9.46 9.22 -3.87
C GLU A 56 -8.88 7.85 -4.24
N GLN A 57 -7.77 7.84 -4.97
CA GLN A 57 -7.03 6.62 -5.33
C GLN A 57 -6.52 5.89 -4.08
N PHE A 58 -6.02 6.63 -3.09
CA PHE A 58 -5.64 6.07 -1.79
C PHE A 58 -6.81 5.39 -1.07
N CYS A 59 -8.00 6.03 -1.05
CA CYS A 59 -9.19 5.44 -0.44
C CYS A 59 -9.63 4.17 -1.17
N ARG A 60 -9.64 4.14 -2.50
CA ARG A 60 -9.96 2.94 -3.29
C ARG A 60 -9.01 1.78 -2.99
N MET A 61 -7.72 2.06 -2.84
CA MET A 61 -6.73 1.06 -2.42
C MET A 61 -7.04 0.52 -1.03
N CYS A 62 -7.36 1.38 -0.06
CA CYS A 62 -7.73 0.96 1.30
C CYS A 62 -8.99 0.08 1.31
N GLU A 63 -10.03 0.48 0.56
CA GLU A 63 -11.27 -0.27 0.42
C GLU A 63 -11.04 -1.66 -0.20
N TYR A 64 -10.27 -1.73 -1.29
CA TYR A 64 -9.94 -2.99 -1.94
C TYR A 64 -9.18 -3.94 -1.01
N PHE A 65 -8.21 -3.43 -0.26
CA PHE A 65 -7.46 -4.22 0.72
C PHE A 65 -8.21 -4.47 2.03
N GLN A 66 -9.39 -3.88 2.20
CA GLN A 66 -10.20 -3.97 3.42
C GLN A 66 -9.45 -3.52 4.68
N ILE A 67 -8.65 -2.47 4.54
CA ILE A 67 -7.92 -1.85 5.65
C ILE A 67 -8.45 -0.45 5.92
N ARG A 68 -8.29 0.02 7.15
CA ARG A 68 -8.51 1.43 7.47
C ARG A 68 -7.35 2.26 6.93
N PRO A 69 -7.59 3.51 6.49
CA PRO A 69 -6.53 4.44 6.08
C PRO A 69 -5.33 4.52 7.04
N SER A 70 -5.59 4.52 8.35
CA SER A 70 -4.53 4.57 9.36
C SER A 70 -3.60 3.36 9.32
N GLU A 71 -4.11 2.19 8.94
CA GLU A 71 -3.33 0.94 8.90
C GLU A 71 -2.33 0.94 7.74
N ALA A 72 -2.59 1.70 6.67
CA ALA A 72 -1.63 1.87 5.58
C ALA A 72 -0.31 2.52 6.05
N PHE A 73 -0.34 3.31 7.13
CA PHE A 73 0.83 4.00 7.67
C PHE A 73 1.47 3.31 8.88
N GLN A 74 0.91 2.20 9.34
CA GLN A 74 1.42 1.46 10.49
C GLN A 74 2.63 0.62 10.10
N GLU A 75 3.50 0.34 11.08
CA GLU A 75 4.56 -0.64 10.87
C GLU A 75 3.95 -2.01 10.56
N PRO A 76 4.56 -2.79 9.65
CA PRO A 76 4.14 -4.16 9.43
C PRO A 76 4.12 -4.88 10.77
N LYS A 77 2.95 -5.33 11.22
CA LYS A 77 2.90 -6.27 12.34
C LYS A 77 3.77 -7.45 11.93
N GLU A 78 4.87 -7.68 12.63
CA GLU A 78 5.62 -8.91 12.50
C GLU A 78 4.59 -10.03 12.64
N ALA A 79 4.55 -10.95 11.68
CA ALA A 79 3.70 -12.12 11.79
C ALA A 79 4.14 -12.81 13.08
N ASN A 80 3.31 -12.70 14.11
CA ASN A 80 3.55 -13.33 15.40
C ASN A 80 3.80 -14.78 15.08
N SER A 81 5.06 -15.19 15.24
CA SER A 81 5.45 -16.58 15.10
C SER A 81 4.94 -17.27 16.34
N ASP A 82 3.62 -17.49 16.41
CA ASP A 82 3.00 -18.45 17.31
C ASP A 82 3.43 -19.85 16.84
N ARG A 83 4.73 -20.13 17.01
CA ARG A 83 5.24 -21.48 17.19
C ARG A 83 4.88 -21.84 18.63
N ASN A 84 3.89 -22.70 18.75
CA ASN A 84 3.60 -23.52 19.93
C ASN A 84 4.84 -23.76 20.80
N GLY A 85 4.71 -23.43 22.08
CA GLY A 85 5.53 -23.91 23.19
C GLY A 85 4.69 -23.99 24.44
#